data_AF-A0A1F9WCQ8-F1
#
_entry.id   AF-A0A1F9WCQ8-F1
#
_cell.length_a   1.000
_cell.length_b   1.000
_cell.length_c   1.000
_cell.angle_alpha   90.00
_cell.angle_beta   90.00
_cell.angle_gamma   90.00
#
_symmetry.space_group_name_H-M   'P 1'
#
loop_
_entity.id
_entity.type
_entity.pdbx_description
1 polymer ?
#
loop_
_entity_poly.entity_id
_entity_poly.type
_entity_poly.pdbx_seq_one_letter_code
_entity_poly.pdbx_strand_id
1 'polypeptide(L)'
;MVIQREMLYTIGLKFMLVKVKDRKEEQNAEKTAFSRIRLFFAAVSISVVCLALQAVPAGAQAHAKFNYQGNLRQAGFLVNGTRSIVFSIYRSSNDLPGGHIWQSLPQTVNISTGVFRVSLQPDFAIWSEPKLWLELEVEGTRMTPMEEITASPYAVNTMLLSGKRYTTASSAPAGPNTVGDFWMNNNNPILGELNFWDGTNWVSAGGQNLPEDHAFTHADGGADTIYNLGAHTVSGNTTFSPWVSLVGTGASGLNIASNLTIGGPSQTLNPSSNLFVGGPGYSVTFSSNIVVNGYGIFQSTVQMVEGNLKIGDAPKGRVLKSGGNGFVYWGNESSIPFIGTPLRLQMADELGNELVNSLFLQSAAETAAPNGITLIKGSSLTVTGDFTAMGAGAFGGALAVGGALAVTGDGSFDGAVDVGGIVNALNGLVVTGANATITNDLIVEGNSQLGNGPSDVHSINRVNEAGVALSVAGDGSSGAYTAKFYSGSELAAWIRKK
;
A
#
# COMPACT_ATOMS: atom_id res chain seq x y z
N MET A 1 95.73 48.00 -1.54
CA MET A 1 96.05 46.68 -0.96
C MET A 1 95.74 46.55 0.55
N VAL A 2 95.14 47.56 1.20
CA VAL A 2 94.85 47.55 2.65
C VAL A 2 93.46 46.99 2.97
N ILE A 3 92.49 47.09 2.05
CA ILE A 3 91.11 46.63 2.27
C ILE A 3 90.97 45.10 2.31
N GLN A 4 91.85 44.34 1.65
CA GLN A 4 91.78 42.87 1.67
C GLN A 4 92.31 42.23 2.96
N ARG A 5 93.13 42.92 3.75
CA ARG A 5 93.67 42.37 5.01
C ARG A 5 92.67 42.42 6.17
N GLU A 6 91.85 43.47 6.23
CA GLU A 6 90.77 43.64 7.22
C GLU A 6 89.61 42.65 7.00
N MET A 7 89.32 42.32 5.73
CA MET A 7 88.25 41.40 5.38
C MET A 7 88.59 39.94 5.76
N LEU A 8 89.85 39.52 5.63
CA LEU A 8 90.27 38.17 6.06
C LEU A 8 90.24 37.99 7.58
N TYR A 9 90.61 39.01 8.36
CA TYR A 9 90.58 38.94 9.83
C TYR A 9 89.15 38.85 10.37
N THR A 10 88.22 39.60 9.78
CA THR A 10 86.81 39.60 10.20
C THR A 10 86.12 38.26 9.88
N ILE A 11 86.45 37.65 8.74
CA ILE A 11 85.88 36.34 8.36
C ILE A 11 86.46 35.23 9.23
N GLY A 12 87.77 35.24 9.52
CA GLY A 12 88.42 34.25 10.38
C GLY A 12 87.88 34.25 11.81
N LEU A 13 87.67 35.43 12.39
CA LEU A 13 87.14 35.54 13.76
C LEU A 13 85.67 35.11 13.85
N LYS A 14 84.84 35.43 12.84
CA LYS A 14 83.45 34.96 12.76
C LYS A 14 83.37 33.44 12.63
N PHE A 15 84.23 32.82 11.81
CA PHE A 15 84.22 31.36 11.65
C PHE A 15 84.64 30.63 12.94
N MET A 16 85.59 31.19 13.69
CA MET A 16 86.02 30.61 14.96
C MET A 16 84.97 30.77 16.06
N LEU A 17 84.27 31.92 16.12
CA LEU A 17 83.16 32.15 17.07
C LEU A 17 81.95 31.25 16.80
N VAL A 18 81.61 30.99 15.54
CA VAL A 18 80.51 30.07 15.18
C VAL A 18 80.85 28.64 15.62
N LYS A 19 82.07 28.14 15.35
CA LYS A 19 82.49 26.80 15.76
C LYS A 19 82.56 26.57 17.28
N VAL A 20 82.68 27.62 18.08
CA VAL A 20 82.70 27.53 19.56
C VAL A 20 81.27 27.52 20.12
N LYS A 21 80.32 28.19 19.45
CA LYS A 21 78.92 28.20 19.87
C LYS A 21 78.26 26.84 19.65
N ASP A 22 78.48 26.25 18.47
CA ASP A 22 77.86 24.95 18.11
C ASP A 22 78.31 23.82 19.05
N ARG A 23 79.58 23.82 19.47
CA ARG A 23 80.11 22.81 20.42
C ARG A 23 79.53 22.92 21.84
N LYS A 24 79.07 24.10 22.27
CA LYS A 24 78.42 24.25 23.58
C LYS A 24 76.97 23.79 23.58
N GLU A 25 76.27 23.96 22.46
CA GLU A 25 74.86 23.55 22.33
C GLU A 25 74.74 22.02 22.26
N GLU A 26 75.67 21.35 21.57
CA GLU A 26 75.73 19.88 21.49
C GLU A 26 76.01 19.22 22.86
N GLN A 27 76.95 19.76 23.65
CA GLN A 27 77.23 19.24 24.99
C GLN A 27 76.08 19.43 26.00
N ASN A 28 75.23 20.43 25.81
CA ASN A 28 74.06 20.64 26.67
C ASN A 28 72.90 19.71 26.31
N ALA A 29 72.76 19.33 25.03
CA ALA A 29 71.76 18.37 24.59
C ALA A 29 72.04 16.97 25.17
N GLU A 30 73.29 16.52 25.17
CA GLU A 30 73.67 15.20 25.71
C GLU A 30 73.40 15.08 27.23
N LYS A 31 73.74 16.11 28.01
CA LYS A 31 73.45 16.11 29.47
C LYS A 31 71.96 16.02 29.77
N THR A 32 71.12 16.61 28.93
CA THR A 32 69.66 16.60 29.11
C THR A 32 69.05 15.25 28.76
N ALA A 33 69.58 14.56 27.75
CA ALA A 33 69.15 13.21 27.36
C ALA A 33 69.48 12.16 28.44
N PHE A 34 70.68 12.20 29.02
CA PHE A 34 71.08 11.27 30.08
C PHE A 34 70.26 11.43 31.38
N SER A 35 69.81 12.65 31.70
CA SER A 35 68.95 12.90 32.86
C SER A 35 67.55 12.30 32.69
N ARG A 36 66.97 12.41 31.49
CA ARG A 36 65.62 11.88 31.18
C ARG A 36 65.57 10.35 31.19
N ILE A 37 66.63 9.68 30.74
CA ILE A 37 66.71 8.21 30.73
C ILE A 37 66.76 7.65 32.17
N ARG A 38 67.50 8.29 33.09
CA ARG A 38 67.56 7.87 34.50
C ARG A 38 66.22 8.03 35.23
N LEU A 39 65.46 9.08 34.92
CA LEU A 39 64.12 9.28 35.51
C LEU A 39 63.12 8.20 35.04
N PHE A 40 63.24 7.75 33.78
CA PHE A 40 62.36 6.74 33.20
C PHE A 40 62.56 5.36 33.86
N PHE A 41 63.81 4.94 34.08
CA PHE A 41 64.10 3.65 34.74
C PHE A 41 63.67 3.64 36.22
N ALA A 42 63.77 4.76 36.93
CA ALA A 42 63.29 4.87 38.31
C ALA A 42 61.76 4.75 38.42
N ALA A 43 61.01 5.36 37.50
CA ALA A 43 59.55 5.31 37.47
C ALA A 43 59.01 3.90 37.12
N VAL A 44 59.68 3.20 36.20
CA VAL A 44 59.33 1.81 35.84
C VAL A 44 59.58 0.86 37.03
N SER A 45 60.66 1.05 37.77
CA SER A 45 61.00 0.21 38.92
C SER A 45 60.01 0.36 40.08
N ILE A 46 59.51 1.57 40.34
CA ILE A 46 58.49 1.84 41.38
C ILE A 46 57.13 1.27 40.99
N SER A 47 56.79 1.28 39.68
CA SER A 47 55.52 0.69 39.20
C SER A 47 55.51 -0.84 39.30
N VAL A 48 56.65 -1.50 39.09
CA VAL A 48 56.77 -2.97 39.19
C VAL A 48 56.65 -3.44 40.64
N VAL A 49 57.17 -2.68 41.62
CA VAL A 49 57.04 -3.04 43.04
C VAL A 49 55.63 -2.76 43.58
N CYS A 50 54.93 -1.73 43.10
CA CYS A 50 53.54 -1.49 43.50
C CYS A 50 52.55 -2.51 42.93
N LEU A 51 52.85 -3.13 41.78
CA LEU A 51 52.02 -4.21 41.21
C LEU A 51 52.12 -5.55 41.97
N ALA A 52 53.14 -5.74 42.81
CA ALA A 52 53.31 -6.96 43.61
C ALA A 52 52.59 -6.91 44.97
N LEU A 53 51.99 -5.78 45.33
CA LEU A 53 51.23 -5.56 46.57
C LEU A 53 49.71 -5.50 46.32
N GLN A 54 49.21 -6.26 45.35
CA GLN A 54 47.77 -6.41 45.20
C GLN A 54 47.21 -7.19 46.39
N ALA A 55 46.34 -6.52 47.14
CA ALA A 55 45.58 -7.08 48.24
C ALA A 55 44.95 -8.39 47.78
N VAL A 56 45.34 -9.50 48.40
CA VAL A 56 44.60 -10.76 48.31
C VAL A 56 43.18 -10.43 48.76
N PRO A 57 42.16 -10.55 47.89
CA PRO A 57 40.79 -10.36 48.34
C PRO A 57 40.54 -11.46 49.36
N ALA A 58 40.49 -11.10 50.64
CA ALA A 58 39.91 -11.94 51.66
C ALA A 58 38.44 -12.08 51.29
N GLY A 59 38.12 -13.14 50.54
CA GLY A 59 36.75 -13.54 50.31
C GLY A 59 36.12 -13.75 51.68
N ALA A 60 35.33 -12.77 52.12
CA ALA A 60 34.60 -12.86 53.36
C ALA A 60 33.50 -13.90 53.17
N GLN A 61 33.87 -15.18 53.32
CA GLN A 61 32.91 -16.26 53.40
C GLN A 61 32.18 -16.07 54.74
N ALA A 62 30.98 -15.49 54.68
CA ALA A 62 30.19 -15.17 55.86
C ALA A 62 29.81 -16.47 56.57
N HIS A 63 30.57 -16.89 57.58
CA HIS A 63 30.32 -18.14 58.31
C HIS A 63 28.86 -18.25 58.75
N ALA A 64 28.26 -19.42 58.50
CA ALA A 64 26.90 -19.76 58.87
C ALA A 64 26.73 -19.79 60.39
N LYS A 65 26.45 -18.62 60.98
CA LYS A 65 26.20 -18.44 62.40
C LYS A 65 24.71 -18.61 62.68
N PHE A 66 24.34 -19.52 63.58
CA PHE A 66 22.95 -19.67 64.03
C PHE A 66 22.83 -19.46 65.54
N ASN A 67 21.61 -19.18 65.99
CA ASN A 67 21.30 -19.03 67.41
C ASN A 67 20.59 -20.30 67.89
N TYR A 68 21.08 -20.85 68.99
CA TYR A 68 20.42 -21.95 69.69
C TYR A 68 19.90 -21.46 71.04
N GLN A 69 18.67 -21.85 71.38
CA GLN A 69 18.02 -21.51 72.65
C GLN A 69 17.49 -22.78 73.27
N GLY A 70 17.81 -23.00 74.55
CA GLY A 70 17.37 -24.18 75.30
C GLY A 70 16.87 -23.84 76.69
N ASN A 71 16.20 -24.82 77.32
CA ASN A 71 15.83 -24.78 78.73
C ASN A 71 16.62 -25.85 79.50
N LEU A 72 17.44 -25.43 80.47
CA LEU A 72 18.18 -26.32 81.35
C LEU A 72 17.45 -26.49 82.69
N ARG A 73 17.16 -27.74 83.03
CA ARG A 73 16.61 -28.15 84.32
C ARG A 73 17.55 -29.12 85.01
N GLN A 74 17.66 -28.99 86.32
CA GLN A 74 18.39 -29.91 87.17
C GLN A 74 17.46 -30.40 88.27
N ALA A 75 17.22 -31.72 88.31
CA ALA A 75 16.26 -32.34 89.23
C ALA A 75 14.86 -31.69 89.18
N GLY A 76 14.40 -31.27 87.99
CA GLY A 76 13.09 -30.65 87.77
C GLY A 76 13.04 -29.13 87.98
N PHE A 77 14.03 -28.53 88.65
CA PHE A 77 14.11 -27.08 88.88
C PHE A 77 14.83 -26.35 87.75
N LEU A 78 14.43 -25.10 87.49
CA LEU A 78 15.06 -24.23 86.51
C LEU A 78 16.42 -23.77 87.01
N VAL A 79 17.46 -23.96 86.20
CA VAL A 79 18.84 -23.56 86.55
C VAL A 79 19.02 -22.05 86.37
N ASN A 80 19.77 -21.41 87.28
CA ASN A 80 20.21 -20.02 87.16
C ASN A 80 21.73 -19.93 87.33
N GLY A 81 22.36 -18.97 86.67
CA GLY A 81 23.80 -18.68 86.75
C GLY A 81 24.57 -19.08 85.49
N THR A 82 25.89 -19.14 85.59
CA THR A 82 26.77 -19.58 84.49
C THR A 82 26.98 -21.09 84.53
N ARG A 83 27.05 -21.73 83.36
CA ARG A 83 27.47 -23.13 83.21
C ARG A 83 28.44 -23.25 82.03
N SER A 84 29.39 -24.18 82.13
CA SER A 84 30.23 -24.58 81.00
C SER A 84 29.47 -25.60 80.16
N ILE A 85 29.20 -25.26 78.90
CA ILE A 85 28.48 -26.13 77.95
C ILE A 85 29.35 -26.37 76.73
N VAL A 86 29.43 -27.62 76.29
CA VAL A 86 30.02 -28.03 75.02
C VAL A 86 28.89 -28.47 74.09
N PHE A 87 28.93 -28.01 72.85
CA PHE A 87 27.95 -28.34 71.81
C PHE A 87 28.60 -29.23 70.76
N SER A 88 27.95 -30.34 70.41
CA SER A 88 28.43 -31.28 69.39
C SER A 88 27.32 -31.56 68.37
N ILE A 89 27.67 -31.64 67.09
CA ILE A 89 26.72 -31.94 66.00
C ILE A 89 27.02 -33.31 65.41
N TYR A 90 25.98 -34.10 65.13
CA TYR A 90 26.03 -35.48 64.65
C TYR A 90 25.19 -35.68 63.37
N ARG A 91 25.43 -36.78 62.65
CA ARG A 91 24.69 -37.22 61.44
C ARG A 91 23.56 -38.20 61.74
N SER A 92 23.45 -38.66 62.98
CA SER A 92 22.35 -39.49 63.46
C SER A 92 22.08 -39.26 64.93
N SER A 93 20.82 -39.41 65.37
CA SER A 93 20.45 -39.44 66.79
C SER A 93 21.09 -40.60 67.56
N ASN A 94 21.58 -41.61 66.84
CA ASN A 94 22.14 -42.84 67.40
C ASN A 94 23.67 -42.89 67.34
N ASP A 95 24.32 -41.80 66.93
CA ASP A 95 25.78 -41.76 66.83
C ASP A 95 26.43 -41.92 68.22
N LEU A 96 27.53 -42.69 68.25
CA LEU A 96 28.30 -42.95 69.47
C LEU A 96 29.16 -41.73 69.86
N PRO A 97 29.53 -41.59 71.15
CA PRO A 97 30.46 -40.56 71.59
C PRO A 97 31.74 -40.54 70.74
N GLY A 98 32.11 -39.37 70.22
CA GLY A 98 33.25 -39.17 69.32
C GLY A 98 32.93 -39.22 67.83
N GLY A 99 31.71 -39.58 67.43
CA GLY A 99 31.24 -39.53 66.04
C GLY A 99 30.75 -38.15 65.57
N HIS A 100 31.04 -37.08 66.31
CA HIS A 100 30.57 -35.74 65.96
C HIS A 100 31.26 -35.25 64.69
N ILE A 101 30.52 -34.52 63.86
CA ILE A 101 31.07 -33.84 62.66
C ILE A 101 31.57 -32.44 62.98
N TRP A 102 31.16 -31.90 64.12
CA TRP A 102 31.60 -30.61 64.64
C TRP A 102 31.43 -30.57 66.17
N GLN A 103 32.36 -29.92 66.86
CA GLN A 103 32.31 -29.70 68.30
C GLN A 103 32.79 -28.28 68.63
N SER A 104 32.09 -27.60 69.53
CA SER A 104 32.52 -26.31 70.06
C SER A 104 33.62 -26.47 71.10
N LEU A 105 34.43 -25.43 71.31
CA LEU A 105 35.18 -25.30 72.57
C LEU A 105 34.19 -25.17 73.75
N PRO A 106 34.59 -25.48 75.01
CA PRO A 106 33.77 -25.21 76.17
C PRO A 106 33.38 -23.73 76.25
N GLN A 107 32.07 -23.46 76.32
CA GLN A 107 31.53 -22.10 76.36
C GLN A 107 30.89 -21.83 77.71
N THR A 108 31.26 -20.71 78.33
CA THR A 108 30.58 -20.20 79.53
C THR A 108 29.26 -19.54 79.12
N VAL A 109 28.14 -20.21 79.40
CA VAL A 109 26.79 -19.76 79.02
C VAL A 109 26.05 -19.21 80.24
N ASN A 110 25.49 -18.01 80.10
CA ASN A 110 24.60 -17.41 81.10
C ASN A 110 23.19 -18.00 80.98
N ILE A 111 22.66 -18.54 82.08
CA ILE A 111 21.35 -19.15 82.18
C ILE A 111 20.49 -18.34 83.15
N SER A 112 19.32 -17.91 82.69
CA SER A 112 18.35 -17.17 83.50
C SER A 112 16.99 -17.85 83.41
N THR A 113 16.41 -18.23 84.54
CA THR A 113 15.16 -18.97 84.66
C THR A 113 15.15 -20.26 83.83
N GLY A 114 16.29 -20.97 83.82
CA GLY A 114 16.52 -22.16 83.01
C GLY A 114 16.72 -21.87 81.52
N VAL A 115 16.43 -20.67 81.01
CA VAL A 115 16.58 -20.35 79.58
C VAL A 115 17.99 -19.83 79.31
N PHE A 116 18.59 -20.30 78.23
CA PHE A 116 19.84 -19.77 77.70
C PHE A 116 19.78 -19.59 76.20
N ARG A 117 20.61 -18.69 75.68
CA ARG A 117 20.81 -18.49 74.24
C ARG A 117 22.31 -18.47 73.96
N VAL A 118 22.71 -19.22 72.94
CA VAL A 118 24.09 -19.29 72.47
C VAL A 118 24.10 -19.07 70.96
N SER A 119 25.21 -18.58 70.43
CA SER A 119 25.41 -18.53 68.99
C SER A 119 26.53 -19.47 68.58
N LEU A 120 26.21 -20.39 67.69
CA LEU A 120 27.09 -21.46 67.23
C LEU A 120 27.52 -21.15 65.79
N GLN A 121 28.76 -21.49 65.46
CA GLN A 121 29.38 -21.20 64.17
C GLN A 121 30.16 -22.42 63.68
N PRO A 122 29.46 -23.47 63.21
CA PRO A 122 30.10 -24.61 62.59
C PRO A 122 30.55 -24.30 61.15
N ASP A 123 31.39 -25.17 60.62
CA ASP A 123 31.89 -25.05 59.24
C ASP A 123 30.78 -25.26 58.22
N PHE A 124 30.83 -24.51 57.12
CA PHE A 124 29.79 -24.57 56.08
C PHE A 124 29.52 -25.96 55.50
N ALA A 125 30.53 -26.83 55.50
CA ALA A 125 30.44 -28.17 54.93
C ALA A 125 29.43 -29.06 55.67
N ILE A 126 29.09 -28.77 56.94
CA ILE A 126 28.15 -29.62 57.68
C ILE A 126 26.69 -29.45 57.24
N TRP A 127 26.35 -28.32 56.62
CA TRP A 127 24.95 -27.98 56.28
C TRP A 127 24.41 -28.70 55.04
N SER A 128 25.25 -29.45 54.33
CA SER A 128 24.82 -30.34 53.24
C SER A 128 24.24 -31.66 53.75
N GLU A 129 24.40 -31.98 55.03
CA GLU A 129 23.89 -33.22 55.62
C GLU A 129 22.36 -33.15 55.75
N PRO A 130 21.61 -34.17 55.29
CA PRO A 130 20.15 -34.12 55.19
C PRO A 130 19.44 -34.02 56.55
N LYS A 131 20.10 -34.47 57.61
CA LYS A 131 19.64 -34.37 59.00
C LYS A 131 20.84 -34.17 59.92
N LEU A 132 20.66 -33.31 60.93
CA LEU A 132 21.68 -32.99 61.90
C LEU A 132 21.09 -33.05 63.31
N TRP A 133 21.87 -33.55 64.27
CA TRP A 133 21.46 -33.64 65.68
C TRP A 133 22.45 -32.89 66.55
N LEU A 134 21.93 -32.08 67.48
CA LEU A 134 22.69 -31.32 68.45
C LEU A 134 22.69 -32.04 69.80
N GLU A 135 23.88 -32.21 70.34
CA GLU A 135 24.14 -32.71 71.67
C GLU A 135 24.70 -31.60 72.54
N LEU A 136 24.35 -31.66 73.82
CA LEU A 136 24.88 -30.77 74.85
C LEU A 136 25.57 -31.60 75.92
N GLU A 137 26.75 -31.16 76.31
CA GLU A 137 27.45 -31.63 77.51
C GLU A 137 27.57 -30.46 78.48
N VAL A 138 26.92 -30.57 79.64
CA VAL A 138 26.91 -29.54 80.68
C VAL A 138 27.77 -30.02 81.83
N GLU A 139 28.89 -29.32 82.09
CA GLU A 139 29.83 -29.66 83.18
C GLU A 139 30.30 -31.14 83.17
N GLY A 140 30.54 -31.71 81.99
CA GLY A 140 30.96 -33.10 81.83
C GLY A 140 29.81 -34.11 81.75
N THR A 141 28.55 -33.68 81.93
CA THR A 141 27.38 -34.55 81.84
C THR A 141 26.70 -34.41 80.48
N ARG A 142 26.70 -35.50 79.72
CA ARG A 142 26.03 -35.60 78.42
C ARG A 142 24.51 -35.60 78.59
N MET A 143 23.83 -34.71 77.86
CA MET A 143 22.38 -34.62 77.86
C MET A 143 21.81 -35.51 76.75
N THR A 144 20.82 -36.34 77.08
CA THR A 144 20.09 -37.20 76.12
C THR A 144 18.58 -37.05 76.34
N PRO A 145 17.74 -37.17 75.28
CA PRO A 145 18.10 -37.38 73.87
C PRO A 145 18.69 -36.14 73.19
N MET A 146 19.39 -36.33 72.06
CA MET A 146 19.85 -35.23 71.20
C MET A 146 18.66 -34.54 70.52
N GLU A 147 18.81 -33.25 70.20
CA GLU A 147 17.79 -32.47 69.52
C GLU A 147 18.07 -32.39 68.01
N GLU A 148 17.08 -32.68 67.16
CA GLU A 148 17.23 -32.51 65.71
C GLU A 148 17.26 -31.01 65.36
N ILE A 149 18.28 -30.59 64.61
CA ILE A 149 18.41 -29.22 64.12
C ILE A 149 17.42 -29.04 62.97
N THR A 150 16.44 -28.13 63.11
CA THR A 150 15.38 -27.91 62.11
C THR A 150 15.60 -26.61 61.32
N ALA A 151 15.03 -26.56 60.10
CA ALA A 151 14.89 -25.50 59.07
C ALA A 151 15.76 -24.22 59.09
N SER A 152 16.00 -23.57 60.24
CA SER A 152 16.71 -22.27 60.28
C SER A 152 18.15 -22.32 59.77
N PRO A 153 18.95 -23.38 60.02
CA PRO A 153 20.27 -23.49 59.41
C PRO A 153 20.25 -24.07 57.99
N TYR A 154 19.22 -24.85 57.64
CA TYR A 154 19.00 -25.32 56.27
C TYR A 154 18.65 -24.19 55.30
N ALA A 155 18.09 -23.08 55.77
CA ALA A 155 17.93 -21.86 54.98
C ALA A 155 19.27 -21.25 54.53
N VAL A 156 20.38 -21.54 55.22
CA VAL A 156 21.71 -21.16 54.71
C VAL A 156 22.08 -21.98 53.47
N ASN A 157 21.58 -23.21 53.36
CA ASN A 157 21.74 -24.05 52.18
C ASN A 157 20.92 -23.53 50.98
N THR A 158 19.94 -22.61 51.15
CA THR A 158 19.31 -21.96 49.99
C THR A 158 20.21 -20.93 49.31
N MET A 159 21.37 -20.59 49.89
CA MET A 159 22.46 -19.92 49.17
C MET A 159 23.19 -20.87 48.21
N LEU A 160 22.89 -22.17 48.25
CA LEU A 160 23.42 -23.20 47.35
C LEU A 160 22.25 -23.77 46.52
N LEU A 161 22.24 -23.51 45.20
CA LEU A 161 21.19 -24.04 44.32
C LEU A 161 21.38 -25.57 44.17
N SER A 162 20.62 -26.37 44.92
CA SER A 162 20.76 -27.84 44.94
C SER A 162 22.16 -28.32 45.38
N GLY A 163 22.76 -27.65 46.37
CA GLY A 163 24.11 -27.97 46.86
C GLY A 163 25.24 -27.44 45.96
N LYS A 164 24.90 -26.80 44.84
CA LYS A 164 25.88 -26.21 43.92
C LYS A 164 26.30 -24.83 44.39
N ARG A 165 27.59 -24.55 44.33
CA ARG A 165 28.16 -23.28 44.77
C ARG A 165 27.95 -22.23 43.68
N TYR A 166 27.46 -21.06 44.10
CA TYR A 166 27.54 -19.85 43.30
C TYR A 166 28.69 -19.01 43.84
N THR A 167 29.72 -18.80 43.03
CA THR A 167 30.87 -17.98 43.41
C THR A 167 31.04 -16.81 42.45
N THR A 168 31.35 -15.64 42.99
CA THR A 168 31.69 -14.47 42.17
C THR A 168 33.16 -14.17 42.38
N ALA A 169 33.97 -14.31 41.34
CA ALA A 169 35.41 -14.12 41.40
C ALA A 169 35.98 -13.65 40.06
N SER A 170 37.13 -12.99 40.11
CA SER A 170 37.85 -12.47 38.94
C SER A 170 38.60 -13.55 38.17
N SER A 171 38.86 -14.68 38.82
CA SER A 171 39.47 -15.87 38.24
C SER A 171 38.60 -17.10 38.53
N ALA A 172 38.74 -18.10 37.66
CA ALA A 172 38.03 -19.37 37.79
C ALA A 172 38.33 -20.03 39.15
N PRO A 173 37.32 -20.51 39.89
CA PRO A 173 37.53 -21.21 41.14
C PRO A 173 38.41 -22.45 40.96
N ALA A 174 39.46 -22.58 41.78
CA ALA A 174 40.49 -23.63 41.66
C ALA A 174 40.02 -25.03 42.12
N GLY A 175 38.80 -25.16 42.63
CA GLY A 175 38.25 -26.41 43.16
C GLY A 175 36.73 -26.44 43.04
N PRO A 176 36.17 -26.61 41.82
CA PRO A 176 34.76 -26.92 41.67
C PRO A 176 34.46 -28.23 42.38
N ASN A 177 33.42 -28.24 43.21
CA ASN A 177 33.08 -29.39 44.03
C ASN A 177 32.25 -30.41 43.25
N THR A 178 31.41 -29.94 42.32
CA THR A 178 30.48 -30.78 41.57
C THR A 178 30.19 -30.23 40.18
N VAL A 179 29.82 -31.12 39.24
CA VAL A 179 29.32 -30.72 37.91
C VAL A 179 28.12 -29.78 38.05
N GLY A 180 28.21 -28.64 37.40
CA GLY A 180 27.23 -27.56 37.35
C GLY A 180 27.34 -26.54 38.48
N ASP A 181 28.45 -26.52 39.25
CA ASP A 181 28.79 -25.34 40.05
C ASP A 181 28.81 -24.11 39.15
N PHE A 182 28.38 -22.95 39.67
CA PHE A 182 28.29 -21.70 38.94
C PHE A 182 29.36 -20.72 39.39
N TRP A 183 30.00 -20.07 38.43
CA TRP A 183 30.98 -19.02 38.65
C TRP A 183 30.63 -17.80 37.81
N MET A 184 30.42 -16.66 38.47
CA MET A 184 30.25 -15.38 37.81
C MET A 184 31.62 -14.71 37.68
N ASN A 185 32.12 -14.61 36.45
CA ASN A 185 33.38 -13.96 36.15
C ASN A 185 33.19 -12.44 36.14
N ASN A 186 33.63 -11.77 37.21
CA ASN A 186 33.48 -10.32 37.36
C ASN A 186 34.60 -9.50 36.71
N ASN A 187 35.58 -10.15 36.06
CA ASN A 187 36.61 -9.48 35.27
C ASN A 187 36.17 -9.13 33.84
N ASN A 188 35.01 -9.64 33.39
CA ASN A 188 34.48 -9.31 32.08
C ASN A 188 33.72 -7.96 32.16
N PRO A 189 34.19 -6.89 31.48
CA PRO A 189 33.59 -5.55 31.56
C PRO A 189 32.18 -5.46 31.00
N ILE A 190 31.69 -6.50 30.33
CA ILE A 190 30.34 -6.59 29.79
C ILE A 190 29.56 -7.61 30.63
N LEU A 191 28.94 -7.11 31.71
CA LEU A 191 27.83 -7.75 32.44
C LEU A 191 28.08 -9.08 33.19
N GLY A 192 29.31 -9.45 33.51
CA GLY A 192 29.57 -10.65 34.32
C GLY A 192 29.22 -11.94 33.57
N GLU A 193 30.24 -12.64 33.11
CA GLU A 193 30.03 -13.87 32.35
C GLU A 193 29.74 -15.03 33.31
N LEU A 194 28.52 -15.58 33.24
CA LEU A 194 28.16 -16.77 33.99
C LEU A 194 28.83 -17.98 33.35
N ASN A 195 29.66 -18.66 34.12
CA ASN A 195 30.30 -19.91 33.75
C ASN A 195 29.72 -21.04 34.61
N PHE A 196 29.70 -22.26 34.08
CA PHE A 196 29.37 -23.45 34.84
C PHE A 196 30.48 -24.50 34.69
N TRP A 197 30.69 -25.30 35.73
CA TRP A 197 31.65 -26.41 35.69
C TRP A 197 31.03 -27.62 34.98
N ASP A 198 31.57 -28.05 33.85
CA ASP A 198 31.04 -29.23 33.12
C ASP A 198 31.57 -30.58 33.66
N GLY A 199 32.49 -30.54 34.63
CA GLY A 199 33.23 -31.70 35.13
C GLY A 199 34.72 -31.67 34.80
N THR A 200 35.12 -30.89 33.80
CA THR A 200 36.50 -30.80 33.29
C THR A 200 36.99 -29.36 33.20
N ASN A 201 36.13 -28.43 32.76
CA ASN A 201 36.46 -27.02 32.56
C ASN A 201 35.32 -26.11 33.05
N TRP A 202 35.67 -24.85 33.35
CA TRP A 202 34.67 -23.79 33.47
C TRP A 202 34.27 -23.36 32.06
N VAL A 203 33.02 -23.65 31.70
CA VAL A 203 32.46 -23.34 30.39
C VAL A 203 31.56 -22.13 30.51
N SER A 204 31.73 -21.16 29.62
CA SER A 204 30.86 -19.99 29.55
C SER A 204 29.44 -20.41 29.15
N ALA A 205 28.45 -19.98 29.93
CA ALA A 205 27.05 -20.08 29.55
C ALA A 205 26.68 -19.09 28.41
N GLY A 206 27.61 -18.21 28.00
CA GLY A 206 27.42 -17.26 26.89
C GLY A 206 28.06 -17.70 25.56
N GLY A 207 28.62 -18.91 25.46
CA GLY A 207 29.33 -19.40 24.27
C GLY A 207 28.56 -20.42 23.42
N GLN A 208 28.92 -20.52 22.13
CA GLN A 208 28.28 -21.31 21.06
C GLN A 208 28.23 -22.86 21.23
N ASN A 209 28.37 -23.39 22.45
CA ASN A 209 28.35 -24.83 22.72
C ASN A 209 27.37 -25.20 23.87
N LEU A 210 26.28 -24.43 24.01
CA LEU A 210 25.13 -24.87 24.80
C LEU A 210 24.39 -26.02 24.09
N PRO A 211 23.63 -26.86 24.82
CA PRO A 211 22.76 -27.88 24.22
C PRO A 211 21.84 -27.24 23.17
N GLU A 212 22.03 -27.64 21.92
CA GLU A 212 21.29 -27.28 20.69
C GLU A 212 20.61 -25.90 20.68
N ASP A 213 21.22 -24.99 19.91
CA ASP A 213 20.65 -23.73 19.39
C ASP A 213 19.13 -23.60 19.59
N HIS A 214 18.72 -22.75 20.54
CA HIS A 214 17.54 -21.95 20.26
C HIS A 214 17.91 -21.12 19.04
N ALA A 215 17.33 -21.48 17.89
CA ALA A 215 17.67 -20.93 16.58
C ALA A 215 18.16 -19.48 16.68
N PHE A 216 19.45 -19.29 16.38
CA PHE A 216 20.17 -18.03 16.40
C PHE A 216 19.61 -17.12 15.32
N THR A 217 18.44 -16.51 15.55
CA THR A 217 17.78 -15.71 14.51
C THR A 217 17.55 -14.27 14.90
N HIS A 218 18.15 -13.70 15.96
CA HIS A 218 18.16 -12.25 16.12
C HIS A 218 19.47 -11.68 16.65
N ALA A 219 20.09 -10.79 15.87
CA ALA A 219 21.09 -9.85 16.36
C ALA A 219 20.44 -8.87 17.36
N ASP A 220 21.20 -8.38 18.35
CA ASP A 220 20.69 -7.37 19.30
C ASP A 220 20.04 -6.20 18.54
N GLY A 221 18.74 -6.01 18.76
CA GLY A 221 17.90 -5.03 18.06
C GLY A 221 17.05 -5.56 16.90
N GLY A 222 17.08 -6.87 16.59
CA GLY A 222 16.22 -7.51 15.58
C GLY A 222 16.54 -7.10 14.13
N ALA A 223 17.80 -6.79 13.84
CA ALA A 223 18.23 -6.24 12.55
C ALA A 223 18.48 -7.30 11.45
N ASP A 224 18.32 -8.59 11.75
CA ASP A 224 18.54 -9.67 10.81
C ASP A 224 17.28 -10.07 10.05
N THR A 225 17.50 -10.55 8.82
CA THR A 225 16.41 -10.81 7.87
C THR A 225 15.74 -12.14 8.20
N ILE A 226 14.47 -12.10 8.59
CA ILE A 226 13.67 -13.31 8.75
C ILE A 226 13.29 -13.84 7.37
N TYR A 227 13.89 -14.95 6.95
CA TYR A 227 13.62 -15.55 5.64
C TYR A 227 12.32 -16.37 5.60
N ASN A 228 11.83 -16.87 6.74
CA ASN A 228 10.59 -17.64 6.82
C ASN A 228 10.02 -17.60 8.25
N LEU A 229 8.78 -17.13 8.41
CA LEU A 229 8.04 -17.11 9.69
C LEU A 229 7.18 -18.38 9.90
N GLY A 230 7.10 -19.25 8.90
CA GLY A 230 6.11 -20.31 8.86
C GLY A 230 4.67 -19.78 8.82
N ALA A 231 3.71 -20.67 9.11
CA ALA A 231 2.33 -20.26 9.33
C ALA A 231 2.26 -19.44 10.62
N HIS A 232 1.96 -18.15 10.50
CA HIS A 232 1.92 -17.23 11.62
C HIS A 232 0.59 -16.46 11.61
N THR A 233 0.04 -16.23 12.80
CA THR A 233 -1.15 -15.39 12.99
C THR A 233 -0.72 -14.15 13.75
N VAL A 234 -0.80 -12.99 13.11
CA VAL A 234 -0.59 -11.70 13.80
C VAL A 234 -1.93 -11.22 14.32
N SER A 235 -2.01 -10.95 15.63
CA SER A 235 -3.17 -10.29 16.24
C SER A 235 -2.80 -8.83 16.57
N GLY A 236 -3.71 -7.90 16.27
CA GLY A 236 -3.50 -6.46 16.43
C GLY A 236 -3.12 -5.71 15.15
N ASN A 237 -2.79 -4.43 15.27
CA ASN A 237 -2.43 -3.58 14.13
C ASN A 237 -1.02 -3.95 13.60
N THR A 238 -0.91 -4.24 12.30
CA THR A 238 0.38 -4.39 11.62
C THR A 238 0.69 -3.11 10.85
N THR A 239 1.79 -2.43 11.21
CA THR A 239 2.29 -1.27 10.47
C THR A 239 3.46 -1.71 9.59
N PHE A 240 3.32 -1.56 8.29
CA PHE A 240 4.40 -1.85 7.34
C PHE A 240 5.23 -0.59 7.09
N SER A 241 6.55 -0.73 7.01
CA SER A 241 7.41 0.35 6.51
C SER A 241 7.14 0.58 5.02
N PRO A 242 7.53 1.76 4.48
CA PRO A 242 7.57 1.95 3.03
C PRO A 242 8.35 0.79 2.39
N TRP A 243 7.89 0.31 1.23
CA TRP A 243 8.53 -0.76 0.42
C TRP A 243 8.31 -2.21 0.87
N VAL A 244 7.43 -2.50 1.85
CA VAL A 244 7.06 -3.90 2.12
C VAL A 244 6.19 -4.46 0.99
N SER A 245 6.56 -5.64 0.49
CA SER A 245 5.80 -6.40 -0.51
C SER A 245 5.27 -7.70 0.11
N LEU A 246 3.95 -7.89 0.09
CA LEU A 246 3.32 -9.15 0.47
C LEU A 246 3.18 -10.02 -0.79
N VAL A 247 4.22 -10.80 -1.10
CA VAL A 247 4.21 -11.73 -2.24
C VAL A 247 3.96 -13.14 -1.73
N GLY A 248 2.74 -13.63 -1.88
CA GLY A 248 2.42 -15.04 -1.63
C GLY A 248 2.56 -15.83 -2.93
N THR A 249 3.66 -16.55 -3.13
CA THR A 249 3.71 -17.59 -4.18
C THR A 249 2.79 -18.74 -3.75
N GLY A 250 1.59 -18.80 -4.35
CA GLY A 250 0.56 -19.78 -4.01
C GLY A 250 -0.50 -19.31 -3.02
N ALA A 251 -0.47 -18.05 -2.56
CA ALA A 251 -1.59 -17.50 -1.82
C ALA A 251 -2.74 -17.18 -2.79
N SER A 252 -3.88 -17.85 -2.64
CA SER A 252 -5.09 -17.64 -3.45
C SER A 252 -5.80 -16.32 -3.16
N GLY A 253 -5.32 -15.55 -2.18
CA GLY A 253 -5.82 -14.21 -1.86
C GLY A 253 -5.30 -13.71 -0.51
N LEU A 254 -5.33 -12.39 -0.34
CA LEU A 254 -5.21 -11.74 0.96
C LEU A 254 -6.63 -11.55 1.51
N ASN A 255 -7.03 -12.38 2.47
CA ASN A 255 -8.33 -12.22 3.13
C ASN A 255 -8.20 -11.16 4.24
N ILE A 256 -8.75 -9.98 3.99
CA ILE A 256 -8.80 -8.90 4.97
C ILE A 256 -10.21 -8.89 5.56
N ALA A 257 -10.34 -9.41 6.78
CA ALA A 257 -11.62 -9.51 7.47
C ALA A 257 -12.16 -8.16 7.98
N SER A 258 -11.48 -7.05 7.66
CA SER A 258 -11.80 -5.70 8.10
C SER A 258 -11.51 -4.67 6.99
N ASN A 259 -11.66 -3.37 7.28
CA ASN A 259 -11.42 -2.32 6.31
C ASN A 259 -9.93 -2.29 5.89
N LEU A 260 -9.67 -2.51 4.59
CA LEU A 260 -8.36 -2.22 4.00
C LEU A 260 -8.27 -0.74 3.65
N THR A 261 -7.46 0.02 4.40
CA THR A 261 -7.11 1.40 4.06
C THR A 261 -5.74 1.41 3.37
N ILE A 262 -5.70 1.60 2.05
CA ILE A 262 -4.44 1.83 1.32
C ILE A 262 -4.17 3.34 1.32
N GLY A 263 -3.36 3.83 2.26
CA GLY A 263 -3.04 5.25 2.39
C GLY A 263 -1.59 5.50 2.77
N GLY A 264 -0.90 6.36 2.01
CA GLY A 264 0.30 7.06 2.46
C GLY A 264 -0.05 8.46 2.98
N PRO A 265 0.93 9.30 3.39
CA PRO A 265 0.68 10.69 3.82
C PRO A 265 0.00 11.57 2.75
N SER A 266 -0.09 11.10 1.50
CA SER A 266 -0.86 11.72 0.40
C SER A 266 -2.21 11.05 0.12
N GLN A 267 -2.58 9.95 0.80
CA GLN A 267 -3.80 9.13 0.56
C GLN A 267 -4.07 8.68 -0.89
N THR A 268 -3.14 8.91 -1.81
CA THR A 268 -3.20 8.45 -3.20
C THR A 268 -2.42 7.15 -3.34
N LEU A 269 -3.05 6.12 -3.92
CA LEU A 269 -2.30 5.14 -4.71
C LEU A 269 -1.40 5.95 -5.66
N ASN A 270 -0.11 5.64 -5.69
CA ASN A 270 0.84 6.33 -6.58
C ASN A 270 0.20 6.43 -7.98
N PRO A 271 0.12 7.62 -8.61
CA PRO A 271 -0.52 7.80 -9.91
C PRO A 271 0.09 6.94 -11.03
N SER A 272 1.28 6.37 -10.82
CA SER A 272 1.94 5.41 -11.71
C SER A 272 1.68 3.94 -11.37
N SER A 273 0.80 3.63 -10.40
CA SER A 273 0.50 2.27 -9.94
C SER A 273 -0.92 1.87 -10.32
N ASN A 274 -1.07 0.71 -10.96
CA ASN A 274 -2.37 0.12 -11.26
C ASN A 274 -2.87 -0.66 -10.04
N LEU A 275 -4.09 -0.40 -9.59
CA LEU A 275 -4.81 -1.29 -8.70
C LEU A 275 -5.60 -2.29 -9.55
N PHE A 276 -5.04 -3.47 -9.78
CA PHE A 276 -5.77 -4.58 -10.40
C PHE A 276 -6.62 -5.27 -9.33
N VAL A 277 -7.92 -4.97 -9.28
CA VAL A 277 -8.88 -5.72 -8.45
C VAL A 277 -9.59 -6.71 -9.35
N GLY A 278 -9.33 -8.01 -9.15
CA GLY A 278 -9.92 -9.10 -9.93
C GLY A 278 -9.03 -9.64 -11.05
N GLY A 279 -9.51 -10.73 -11.68
CA GLY A 279 -8.89 -11.45 -12.79
C GLY A 279 -9.93 -12.40 -13.44
N PRO A 280 -9.61 -13.11 -14.54
CA PRO A 280 -10.54 -14.04 -15.18
C PRO A 280 -11.12 -15.04 -14.15
N GLY A 281 -12.45 -15.05 -14.00
CA GLY A 281 -13.16 -15.92 -13.04
C GLY A 281 -13.38 -15.34 -11.64
N TYR A 282 -12.97 -14.10 -11.36
CA TYR A 282 -13.21 -13.43 -10.07
C TYR A 282 -14.22 -12.29 -10.20
N SER A 283 -15.13 -12.18 -9.24
CA SER A 283 -16.07 -11.05 -9.12
C SER A 283 -15.61 -10.09 -8.02
N VAL A 284 -15.54 -8.79 -8.33
CA VAL A 284 -15.31 -7.75 -7.33
C VAL A 284 -16.65 -7.10 -6.99
N THR A 285 -17.07 -7.23 -5.73
CA THR A 285 -18.30 -6.59 -5.24
C THR A 285 -17.92 -5.45 -4.30
N PHE A 286 -18.32 -4.23 -4.63
CA PHE A 286 -18.22 -3.08 -3.74
C PHE A 286 -19.57 -2.91 -3.02
N SER A 287 -19.58 -3.09 -1.69
CA SER A 287 -20.82 -3.09 -0.90
C SER A 287 -21.38 -1.70 -0.59
N SER A 288 -20.64 -0.63 -0.91
CA SER A 288 -21.04 0.76 -0.66
C SER A 288 -20.83 1.64 -1.91
N ASN A 289 -19.84 2.53 -1.89
CA ASN A 289 -19.59 3.53 -2.93
C ASN A 289 -18.17 3.39 -3.51
N ILE A 290 -18.05 3.60 -4.82
CA ILE A 290 -16.77 3.84 -5.49
C ILE A 290 -16.71 5.35 -5.77
N VAL A 291 -15.69 6.04 -5.24
CA VAL A 291 -15.42 7.45 -5.52
C VAL A 291 -14.15 7.53 -6.36
N VAL A 292 -14.26 8.09 -7.57
CA VAL A 292 -13.13 8.32 -8.47
C VAL A 292 -12.87 9.82 -8.54
N ASN A 293 -11.79 10.29 -7.91
CA ASN A 293 -11.35 11.68 -8.02
C ASN A 293 -10.57 11.86 -9.32
N GLY A 294 -11.26 12.16 -10.43
CA GLY A 294 -10.66 12.36 -11.75
C GLY A 294 -11.51 11.74 -12.88
N TYR A 295 -10.84 11.27 -13.94
CA TYR A 295 -11.50 10.58 -15.04
C TYR A 295 -11.50 9.06 -14.81
N GLY A 296 -12.68 8.45 -14.69
CA GLY A 296 -12.86 7.00 -14.72
C GLY A 296 -13.26 6.54 -16.13
N ILE A 297 -12.56 5.56 -16.69
CA ILE A 297 -12.91 4.94 -17.97
C ILE A 297 -13.45 3.54 -17.67
N PHE A 298 -14.72 3.28 -17.97
CA PHE A 298 -15.29 1.94 -17.95
C PHE A 298 -15.10 1.31 -19.35
N GLN A 299 -14.17 0.36 -19.49
CA GLN A 299 -13.85 -0.27 -20.78
C GLN A 299 -14.74 -1.48 -21.14
N SER A 300 -15.76 -1.80 -20.32
CA SER A 300 -16.64 -2.97 -20.53
C SER A 300 -18.12 -2.62 -20.45
N THR A 301 -18.99 -3.59 -20.74
CA THR A 301 -20.46 -3.49 -20.59
C THR A 301 -20.83 -3.15 -19.15
N VAL A 302 -21.27 -1.91 -18.90
CA VAL A 302 -21.81 -1.49 -17.60
C VAL A 302 -23.27 -1.94 -17.51
N GLN A 303 -23.56 -2.97 -16.73
CA GLN A 303 -24.93 -3.37 -16.42
C GLN A 303 -25.41 -2.69 -15.14
N MET A 304 -26.36 -1.78 -15.26
CA MET A 304 -27.02 -1.16 -14.10
C MET A 304 -28.27 -1.96 -13.76
N VAL A 305 -28.17 -2.83 -12.75
CA VAL A 305 -29.28 -3.70 -12.32
C VAL A 305 -30.37 -2.89 -11.63
N GLU A 306 -29.99 -1.96 -10.73
CA GLU A 306 -30.88 -0.98 -10.09
C GLU A 306 -30.09 0.31 -9.76
N GLY A 307 -30.67 1.50 -9.98
CA GLY A 307 -30.08 2.79 -9.57
C GLY A 307 -29.89 3.85 -10.69
N ASN A 308 -29.20 4.94 -10.33
CA ASN A 308 -29.01 6.14 -11.14
C ASN A 308 -27.53 6.31 -11.55
N LEU A 309 -27.23 6.49 -12.84
CA LEU A 309 -25.93 7.03 -13.27
C LEU A 309 -25.98 8.55 -13.21
N LYS A 310 -25.22 9.13 -12.28
CA LYS A 310 -25.01 10.59 -12.22
C LYS A 310 -23.83 10.95 -13.12
N ILE A 311 -24.02 11.89 -14.04
CA ILE A 311 -22.93 12.44 -14.86
C ILE A 311 -22.67 13.89 -14.41
N GLY A 312 -21.59 14.10 -13.65
CA GLY A 312 -21.09 15.41 -13.22
C GLY A 312 -21.75 16.04 -11.98
N ASP A 313 -21.33 17.26 -11.64
CA ASP A 313 -21.84 18.09 -10.53
C ASP A 313 -23.14 18.84 -10.89
N ALA A 314 -23.88 18.36 -11.89
CA ALA A 314 -25.08 19.02 -12.35
C ALA A 314 -26.09 19.11 -11.19
N PRO A 315 -26.77 20.27 -11.01
CA PRO A 315 -27.74 20.46 -9.93
C PRO A 315 -28.77 19.33 -9.90
N LYS A 316 -29.20 18.95 -8.68
CA LYS A 316 -30.22 17.91 -8.39
C LYS A 316 -31.27 17.83 -9.50
N GLY A 317 -31.28 16.76 -10.30
CA GLY A 317 -32.35 16.55 -11.29
C GLY A 317 -31.98 15.91 -12.63
N ARG A 318 -30.72 15.58 -12.90
CA ARG A 318 -30.29 14.99 -14.18
C ARG A 318 -29.55 13.67 -14.00
N VAL A 319 -30.29 12.59 -13.81
CA VAL A 319 -29.72 11.25 -13.75
C VAL A 319 -30.24 10.36 -14.87
N LEU A 320 -29.36 9.53 -15.44
CA LEU A 320 -29.76 8.43 -16.33
C LEU A 320 -30.16 7.25 -15.44
N LYS A 321 -31.42 6.83 -15.50
CA LYS A 321 -31.96 5.69 -14.75
C LYS A 321 -32.21 4.51 -15.68
N SER A 322 -31.92 3.30 -15.24
CA SER A 322 -32.45 2.09 -15.89
C SER A 322 -33.84 1.80 -15.34
N GLY A 323 -34.83 1.55 -16.20
CA GLY A 323 -36.20 1.19 -15.76
C GLY A 323 -36.41 -0.31 -15.57
N GLY A 324 -35.35 -1.13 -15.66
CA GLY A 324 -35.42 -2.59 -15.52
C GLY A 324 -36.10 -3.32 -16.70
N ASN A 325 -36.62 -2.59 -17.68
CA ASN A 325 -37.29 -3.11 -18.88
C ASN A 325 -36.44 -2.99 -20.16
N GLY A 326 -35.12 -2.80 -20.03
CA GLY A 326 -34.18 -2.64 -21.15
C GLY A 326 -34.03 -1.21 -21.69
N PHE A 327 -34.74 -0.23 -21.12
CA PHE A 327 -34.66 1.18 -21.51
C PHE A 327 -33.95 2.05 -20.46
N VAL A 328 -33.37 3.18 -20.90
CA VAL A 328 -32.70 4.18 -20.06
C VAL A 328 -33.47 5.51 -20.13
N TYR A 329 -33.68 6.13 -18.98
CA TYR A 329 -34.54 7.30 -18.78
C TYR A 329 -33.74 8.47 -18.19
N TRP A 330 -34.05 9.70 -18.56
CA TRP A 330 -33.59 10.87 -17.81
C TRP A 330 -34.60 11.15 -16.69
N GLY A 331 -34.15 11.27 -15.43
CA GLY A 331 -35.04 11.50 -14.29
C GLY A 331 -34.43 12.34 -13.18
N ASN A 332 -35.25 12.73 -12.21
CA ASN A 332 -34.81 13.39 -10.99
C ASN A 332 -34.46 12.40 -9.87
N GLU A 333 -33.72 12.83 -8.85
CA GLU A 333 -33.23 11.96 -7.78
C GLU A 333 -34.32 11.49 -6.80
N SER A 334 -35.48 12.15 -6.76
CA SER A 334 -36.45 12.05 -5.65
C SER A 334 -37.78 11.37 -6.01
N SER A 335 -38.00 10.96 -7.25
CA SER A 335 -39.26 10.32 -7.67
C SER A 335 -39.05 8.96 -8.36
N ILE A 336 -40.05 8.09 -8.19
CA ILE A 336 -40.24 6.84 -8.92
C ILE A 336 -40.25 7.11 -10.44
N PRO A 337 -39.60 6.25 -11.26
CA PRO A 337 -39.20 6.60 -12.61
C PRO A 337 -40.34 6.42 -13.62
N PHE A 338 -41.39 7.23 -13.53
CA PHE A 338 -42.40 7.32 -14.58
C PHE A 338 -43.00 8.72 -14.60
N ILE A 339 -42.20 9.71 -14.99
CA ILE A 339 -42.76 11.01 -15.39
C ILE A 339 -42.43 11.20 -16.86
N GLY A 340 -42.99 10.34 -17.72
CA GLY A 340 -42.71 10.30 -19.15
C GLY A 340 -43.12 9.01 -19.83
N THR A 341 -43.32 9.06 -21.14
CA THR A 341 -43.49 7.84 -21.95
C THR A 341 -42.11 7.33 -22.37
N PRO A 342 -41.84 6.00 -22.35
CA PRO A 342 -40.56 5.41 -22.82
C PRO A 342 -40.28 5.69 -24.31
N LEU A 343 -41.24 6.28 -25.01
CA LEU A 343 -41.20 6.57 -26.43
C LEU A 343 -40.46 7.87 -26.77
N ARG A 344 -40.12 8.75 -25.81
CA ARG A 344 -39.56 10.09 -26.09
C ARG A 344 -38.32 10.38 -25.25
N LEU A 345 -37.32 11.02 -25.85
CA LEU A 345 -36.26 11.67 -25.10
C LEU A 345 -36.87 12.79 -24.25
N GLN A 346 -36.55 12.86 -22.97
CA GLN A 346 -37.00 13.95 -22.09
C GLN A 346 -35.88 14.98 -21.91
N MET A 347 -36.24 16.26 -21.93
CA MET A 347 -35.33 17.39 -21.73
C MET A 347 -35.94 18.37 -20.75
N ALA A 348 -35.11 19.19 -20.10
CA ALA A 348 -35.64 20.24 -19.23
C ALA A 348 -36.39 21.30 -20.07
N ASP A 349 -37.45 21.88 -19.50
CA ASP A 349 -38.13 23.04 -20.06
C ASP A 349 -37.19 24.24 -20.13
N GLU A 350 -37.61 25.30 -20.83
CA GLU A 350 -36.77 26.50 -21.06
C GLU A 350 -36.33 27.17 -19.74
N LEU A 351 -37.09 26.96 -18.67
CA LEU A 351 -36.83 27.50 -17.33
C LEU A 351 -36.02 26.54 -16.45
N GLY A 352 -35.73 25.31 -16.90
CA GLY A 352 -34.99 24.28 -16.17
C GLY A 352 -35.73 23.68 -14.96
N ASN A 353 -37.02 23.95 -14.84
CA ASN A 353 -37.85 23.63 -13.67
C ASN A 353 -38.62 22.33 -13.84
N GLU A 354 -38.91 21.90 -15.07
CA GLU A 354 -39.64 20.67 -15.37
C GLU A 354 -38.97 19.88 -16.50
N LEU A 355 -39.19 18.56 -16.57
CA LEU A 355 -38.80 17.77 -17.73
C LEU A 355 -39.98 17.67 -18.70
N VAL A 356 -39.82 18.20 -19.90
CA VAL A 356 -40.77 18.08 -21.01
C VAL A 356 -40.35 16.97 -21.95
N ASN A 357 -41.34 16.29 -22.53
CA ASN A 357 -41.09 15.39 -23.63
C ASN A 357 -40.44 16.18 -24.77
N SER A 358 -39.24 15.77 -25.19
CA SER A 358 -38.69 16.30 -26.43
C SER A 358 -39.65 15.96 -27.57
N LEU A 359 -39.57 16.77 -28.60
CA LEU A 359 -40.32 16.54 -29.82
C LEU A 359 -39.74 15.36 -30.64
N PHE A 360 -38.74 14.64 -30.10
CA PHE A 360 -38.12 13.46 -30.68
C PHE A 360 -38.76 12.18 -30.12
N LEU A 361 -39.52 11.47 -30.95
CA LEU A 361 -40.16 10.19 -30.63
C LEU A 361 -39.26 9.06 -31.15
N GLN A 362 -38.75 8.23 -30.23
CA GLN A 362 -37.87 7.09 -30.49
C GLN A 362 -38.63 5.84 -31.00
N SER A 363 -39.91 5.69 -30.64
CA SER A 363 -40.78 4.63 -31.16
C SER A 363 -42.25 5.06 -31.12
N ALA A 364 -43.05 4.64 -32.11
CA ALA A 364 -44.45 5.01 -32.21
C ALA A 364 -45.39 4.23 -31.25
N ALA A 365 -44.95 3.10 -30.69
CA ALA A 365 -45.72 2.31 -29.73
C ALA A 365 -44.81 1.44 -28.85
N GLU A 366 -45.25 1.12 -27.63
CA GLU A 366 -44.49 0.27 -26.68
C GLU A 366 -44.34 -1.18 -27.15
N THR A 367 -45.18 -1.65 -28.07
CA THR A 367 -45.26 -3.04 -28.52
C THR A 367 -44.81 -3.28 -29.97
N ALA A 368 -44.46 -2.22 -30.70
CA ALA A 368 -43.97 -2.33 -32.07
C ALA A 368 -42.43 -2.29 -32.06
N ALA A 369 -41.80 -3.17 -32.84
CA ALA A 369 -40.35 -3.16 -33.07
C ALA A 369 -39.86 -1.72 -33.37
N PRO A 370 -38.68 -1.30 -32.87
CA PRO A 370 -38.22 0.07 -32.95
C PRO A 370 -37.92 0.44 -34.41
N ASN A 371 -38.93 0.96 -35.11
CA ASN A 371 -38.91 1.14 -36.57
C ASN A 371 -38.69 2.60 -36.99
N GLY A 372 -37.88 3.36 -36.24
CA GLY A 372 -37.26 4.59 -36.73
C GLY A 372 -37.54 5.87 -35.92
N ILE A 373 -36.87 6.95 -36.36
CA ILE A 373 -36.99 8.29 -35.78
C ILE A 373 -38.31 8.91 -36.24
N THR A 374 -39.20 9.26 -35.31
CA THR A 374 -40.45 9.96 -35.62
C THR A 374 -40.38 11.40 -35.11
N LEU A 375 -40.50 12.36 -36.01
CA LEU A 375 -40.64 13.79 -35.71
C LEU A 375 -42.14 14.13 -35.57
N ILE A 376 -42.52 14.84 -34.52
CA ILE A 376 -43.91 15.31 -34.34
C ILE A 376 -44.08 16.76 -34.78
N LYS A 377 -45.33 17.24 -34.81
CA LYS A 377 -45.63 18.64 -35.17
C LYS A 377 -44.82 19.59 -34.28
N GLY A 378 -43.98 20.41 -34.92
CA GLY A 378 -43.09 21.39 -34.26
C GLY A 378 -41.63 20.95 -34.11
N SER A 379 -41.28 19.69 -34.38
CA SER A 379 -39.88 19.24 -34.37
C SER A 379 -39.11 19.77 -35.58
N SER A 380 -37.79 19.94 -35.43
CA SER A 380 -36.85 20.09 -36.54
C SER A 380 -35.74 19.02 -36.44
N LEU A 381 -35.26 18.56 -37.60
CA LEU A 381 -34.07 17.71 -37.73
C LEU A 381 -33.14 18.35 -38.76
N THR A 382 -31.94 18.69 -38.33
CA THR A 382 -30.87 19.16 -39.22
C THR A 382 -29.86 18.05 -39.39
N VAL A 383 -29.75 17.49 -40.60
CA VAL A 383 -28.67 16.56 -40.97
C VAL A 383 -27.64 17.38 -41.74
N THR A 384 -26.43 17.54 -41.18
CA THR A 384 -25.35 18.33 -41.81
C THR A 384 -24.55 17.53 -42.84
N GLY A 385 -24.80 16.22 -42.95
CA GLY A 385 -24.23 15.32 -43.94
C GLY A 385 -25.30 14.63 -44.80
N ASP A 386 -24.92 13.55 -45.46
CA ASP A 386 -25.83 12.81 -46.34
C ASP A 386 -26.96 12.12 -45.56
N PHE A 387 -28.18 12.24 -46.08
CA PHE A 387 -29.33 11.46 -45.61
C PHE A 387 -29.58 10.29 -46.57
N THR A 388 -29.19 9.08 -46.17
CA THR A 388 -29.39 7.86 -46.96
C THR A 388 -30.56 7.03 -46.40
N ALA A 389 -31.63 6.89 -47.18
CA ALA A 389 -32.73 5.98 -46.86
C ALA A 389 -32.54 4.65 -47.62
N MET A 390 -32.34 3.54 -46.88
CA MET A 390 -32.32 2.19 -47.46
C MET A 390 -33.76 1.66 -47.61
N GLY A 391 -34.57 2.33 -48.43
CA GLY A 391 -35.99 2.02 -48.63
C GLY A 391 -36.80 3.21 -49.17
N ALA A 392 -38.12 3.07 -49.23
CA ALA A 392 -39.00 4.15 -49.67
C ALA A 392 -39.03 5.29 -48.63
N GLY A 393 -38.65 6.50 -49.05
CA GLY A 393 -38.82 7.72 -48.26
C GLY A 393 -40.18 8.35 -48.55
N ALA A 394 -41.02 8.55 -47.52
CA ALA A 394 -42.30 9.25 -47.64
C ALA A 394 -42.24 10.58 -46.88
N PHE A 395 -42.47 11.69 -47.57
CA PHE A 395 -42.62 13.01 -46.97
C PHE A 395 -44.09 13.43 -47.04
N GLY A 396 -44.76 13.48 -45.90
CA GLY A 396 -46.20 13.81 -45.83
C GLY A 396 -46.54 15.29 -46.06
N GLY A 397 -45.55 16.12 -46.37
CA GLY A 397 -45.68 17.55 -46.61
C GLY A 397 -44.75 18.02 -47.73
N ALA A 398 -44.54 19.34 -47.87
CA ALA A 398 -43.68 19.90 -48.89
C ALA A 398 -42.21 19.47 -48.70
N LEU A 399 -41.57 18.98 -49.77
CA LEU A 399 -40.13 18.74 -49.85
C LEU A 399 -39.47 19.92 -50.59
N ALA A 400 -38.67 20.71 -49.89
CA ALA A 400 -37.85 21.77 -50.50
C ALA A 400 -36.41 21.27 -50.68
N VAL A 401 -35.94 21.20 -51.92
CA VAL A 401 -34.55 20.84 -52.26
C VAL A 401 -33.84 22.11 -52.73
N GLY A 402 -32.86 22.59 -51.97
CA GLY A 402 -32.11 23.80 -52.31
C GLY A 402 -31.10 23.62 -53.45
N GLY A 403 -30.86 22.37 -53.87
CA GLY A 403 -29.96 22.00 -54.97
C GLY A 403 -30.67 21.14 -56.02
N ALA A 404 -29.91 20.28 -56.71
CA ALA A 404 -30.47 19.38 -57.71
C ALA A 404 -31.20 18.19 -57.05
N LEU A 405 -32.40 17.85 -57.58
CA LEU A 405 -33.06 16.58 -57.33
C LEU A 405 -32.73 15.62 -58.48
N ALA A 406 -31.92 14.59 -58.21
CA ALA A 406 -31.63 13.54 -59.18
C ALA A 406 -32.52 12.32 -58.93
N VAL A 407 -33.31 11.92 -59.92
CA VAL A 407 -34.12 10.69 -59.89
C VAL A 407 -33.52 9.73 -60.92
N THR A 408 -32.96 8.61 -60.47
CA THR A 408 -32.32 7.61 -61.33
C THR A 408 -33.30 6.57 -61.89
N GLY A 409 -34.53 6.55 -61.39
CA GLY A 409 -35.64 5.73 -61.90
C GLY A 409 -36.83 6.58 -62.34
N ASP A 410 -38.03 6.04 -62.22
CA ASP A 410 -39.26 6.73 -62.61
C ASP A 410 -39.66 7.79 -61.57
N GLY A 411 -39.84 9.04 -62.03
CA GLY A 411 -40.46 10.11 -61.26
C GLY A 411 -41.92 10.24 -61.62
N SER A 412 -42.82 10.18 -60.63
CA SER A 412 -44.25 10.44 -60.81
C SER A 412 -44.70 11.58 -59.90
N PHE A 413 -45.41 12.55 -60.47
CA PHE A 413 -45.98 13.68 -59.75
C PHE A 413 -47.50 13.65 -59.92
N ASP A 414 -48.25 13.49 -58.83
CA ASP A 414 -49.71 13.54 -58.82
C ASP A 414 -50.17 15.01 -58.65
N GLY A 415 -49.87 15.83 -59.66
CA GLY A 415 -50.14 17.26 -59.63
C GLY A 415 -49.40 18.05 -60.71
N ALA A 416 -49.48 19.38 -60.61
CA ALA A 416 -48.75 20.28 -61.51
C ALA A 416 -47.26 20.26 -61.21
N VAL A 417 -46.45 20.18 -62.26
CA VAL A 417 -44.99 20.40 -62.20
C VAL A 417 -44.73 21.79 -62.78
N ASP A 418 -44.40 22.75 -61.93
CA ASP A 418 -43.99 24.09 -62.35
C ASP A 418 -42.47 24.16 -62.44
N VAL A 419 -41.95 24.46 -63.63
CA VAL A 419 -40.52 24.57 -63.91
C VAL A 419 -40.23 26.00 -64.34
N GLY A 420 -39.66 26.79 -63.43
CA GLY A 420 -39.26 28.18 -63.72
C GLY A 420 -38.05 28.30 -64.67
N GLY A 421 -37.44 27.17 -65.07
CA GLY A 421 -36.28 27.10 -65.95
C GLY A 421 -36.51 26.25 -67.21
N ILE A 422 -35.42 25.77 -67.82
CA ILE A 422 -35.47 24.95 -69.04
C ILE A 422 -35.78 23.49 -68.70
N VAL A 423 -36.68 22.87 -69.45
CA VAL A 423 -36.92 21.42 -69.44
C VAL A 423 -36.14 20.77 -70.58
N ASN A 424 -35.10 19.99 -70.26
CA ASN A 424 -34.32 19.20 -71.23
C ASN A 424 -34.75 17.73 -71.18
N ALA A 425 -35.45 17.25 -72.21
CA ALA A 425 -35.89 15.85 -72.31
C ALA A 425 -35.09 15.10 -73.39
N LEU A 426 -34.10 14.29 -72.99
CA LEU A 426 -33.17 13.63 -73.92
C LEU A 426 -33.83 12.55 -74.81
N ASN A 427 -34.86 11.88 -74.29
CA ASN A 427 -35.56 10.78 -74.98
C ASN A 427 -36.99 11.17 -75.39
N GLY A 428 -37.25 12.47 -75.56
CA GLY A 428 -38.54 13.03 -75.93
C GLY A 428 -39.40 13.46 -74.74
N LEU A 429 -40.34 14.36 -75.01
CA LEU A 429 -41.36 14.82 -74.07
C LEU A 429 -42.72 14.40 -74.61
N VAL A 430 -43.43 13.55 -73.88
CA VAL A 430 -44.79 13.13 -74.22
C VAL A 430 -45.76 13.92 -73.34
N VAL A 431 -46.52 14.83 -73.94
CA VAL A 431 -47.61 15.55 -73.27
C VAL A 431 -48.93 14.85 -73.63
N THR A 432 -49.45 14.05 -72.71
CA THR A 432 -50.77 13.42 -72.86
C THR A 432 -51.81 14.22 -72.09
N GLY A 433 -52.89 14.64 -72.77
CA GLY A 433 -53.91 15.51 -72.19
C GLY A 433 -54.58 16.37 -73.25
N ALA A 434 -55.79 16.85 -72.98
CA ALA A 434 -56.59 17.57 -73.98
C ALA A 434 -56.00 18.93 -74.39
N ASN A 435 -55.14 19.53 -73.56
CA ASN A 435 -54.63 20.89 -73.76
C ASN A 435 -53.12 20.98 -73.46
N ALA A 436 -52.29 21.01 -74.50
CA ALA A 436 -50.92 21.51 -74.40
C ALA A 436 -50.90 22.93 -74.98
N THR A 437 -50.53 23.93 -74.17
CA THR A 437 -50.49 25.34 -74.60
C THR A 437 -49.07 25.86 -74.52
N ILE A 438 -48.58 26.41 -75.62
CA ILE A 438 -47.31 27.15 -75.70
C ILE A 438 -47.68 28.60 -75.96
N THR A 439 -47.33 29.49 -75.03
CA THR A 439 -47.78 30.90 -75.06
C THR A 439 -46.87 31.82 -75.87
N ASN A 440 -45.62 31.40 -76.11
CA ASN A 440 -44.63 32.13 -76.90
C ASN A 440 -44.24 31.30 -78.13
N ASP A 441 -42.95 31.27 -78.46
CA ASP A 441 -42.46 30.56 -79.64
C ASP A 441 -42.36 29.05 -79.39
N LEU A 442 -42.87 28.27 -80.35
CA LEU A 442 -42.53 26.86 -80.51
C LEU A 442 -41.52 26.78 -81.67
N ILE A 443 -40.25 26.52 -81.35
CA ILE A 443 -39.22 26.22 -82.35
C ILE A 443 -39.11 24.71 -82.47
N VAL A 444 -39.27 24.20 -83.68
CA VAL A 444 -39.15 22.78 -83.98
C VAL A 444 -38.14 22.59 -85.10
N GLU A 445 -37.06 21.90 -84.80
CA GLU A 445 -36.00 21.60 -85.77
C GLU A 445 -36.11 20.15 -86.26
N GLY A 446 -35.72 19.91 -87.51
CA GLY A 446 -35.82 18.60 -88.15
C GLY A 446 -37.22 18.22 -88.64
N ASN A 447 -37.42 16.93 -88.96
CA ASN A 447 -38.71 16.42 -89.45
C ASN A 447 -39.68 16.26 -88.28
N SER A 448 -40.65 17.16 -88.17
CA SER A 448 -41.66 17.10 -87.12
C SER A 448 -43.06 16.97 -87.66
N GLN A 449 -43.78 15.99 -87.11
CA GLN A 449 -45.17 15.73 -87.41
C GLN A 449 -46.03 16.40 -86.34
N LEU A 450 -46.87 17.34 -86.75
CA LEU A 450 -47.89 17.93 -85.89
C LEU A 450 -49.17 17.08 -86.02
N GLY A 451 -49.30 16.08 -85.14
CA GLY A 451 -50.56 15.34 -84.90
C GLY A 451 -50.43 13.80 -84.88
N ASN A 452 -51.54 13.12 -84.57
CA ASN A 452 -51.56 11.74 -84.06
C ASN A 452 -51.28 10.62 -85.09
N GLY A 453 -51.22 10.95 -86.39
CA GLY A 453 -50.83 10.01 -87.45
C GLY A 453 -50.68 10.67 -88.83
N PRO A 454 -50.01 10.00 -89.80
CA PRO A 454 -49.85 10.51 -91.18
C PRO A 454 -51.18 10.67 -91.93
N SER A 455 -52.24 10.02 -91.43
CA SER A 455 -53.58 9.99 -92.01
C SER A 455 -54.57 10.95 -91.34
N ASP A 456 -54.18 11.61 -90.25
CA ASP A 456 -55.09 12.46 -89.49
C ASP A 456 -55.17 13.88 -90.06
N VAL A 457 -56.33 14.50 -89.86
CA VAL A 457 -56.61 15.88 -90.27
C VAL A 457 -56.16 16.81 -89.15
N HIS A 458 -55.21 17.71 -89.45
CA HIS A 458 -54.58 18.57 -88.45
C HIS A 458 -55.01 20.02 -88.60
N SER A 459 -55.35 20.67 -87.49
CA SER A 459 -55.72 22.09 -87.45
C SER A 459 -54.74 22.83 -86.54
N ILE A 460 -54.14 23.91 -87.04
CA ILE A 460 -53.30 24.80 -86.22
C ILE A 460 -54.15 26.03 -85.87
N ASN A 461 -54.44 26.23 -84.57
CA ASN A 461 -55.12 27.42 -84.05
C ASN A 461 -56.59 27.61 -84.49
N ARG A 462 -57.33 26.55 -84.85
CA ARG A 462 -58.79 26.55 -85.06
C ARG A 462 -59.41 25.19 -84.69
N VAL A 463 -60.74 25.16 -84.49
CA VAL A 463 -61.52 23.92 -84.37
C VAL A 463 -61.39 23.11 -85.66
N ASN A 464 -61.29 21.78 -85.54
CA ASN A 464 -61.20 20.88 -86.68
C ASN A 464 -62.41 21.04 -87.62
N GLU A 465 -62.15 21.33 -88.90
CA GLU A 465 -63.16 21.44 -89.96
C GLU A 465 -63.02 20.23 -90.90
N ALA A 466 -64.11 19.51 -91.14
CA ALA A 466 -64.10 18.30 -91.97
C ALA A 466 -63.59 18.62 -93.39
N GLY A 467 -62.54 17.91 -93.82
CA GLY A 467 -61.94 18.07 -95.15
C GLY A 467 -60.83 19.12 -95.26
N VAL A 468 -60.42 19.77 -94.17
CA VAL A 468 -59.35 20.79 -94.17
C VAL A 468 -58.06 20.23 -93.58
N ALA A 469 -57.05 19.97 -94.41
CA ALA A 469 -55.78 19.39 -93.96
C ALA A 469 -54.85 20.38 -93.21
N LEU A 470 -55.01 21.69 -93.46
CA LEU A 470 -54.29 22.75 -92.75
C LEU A 470 -55.19 23.99 -92.70
N SER A 471 -55.58 24.38 -91.49
CA SER A 471 -56.20 25.68 -91.22
C SER A 471 -55.21 26.57 -90.48
N VAL A 472 -55.09 27.82 -90.90
CA VAL A 472 -54.24 28.86 -90.28
C VAL A 472 -55.08 30.13 -90.12
N ALA A 473 -55.02 30.76 -88.95
CA ALA A 473 -55.73 32.00 -88.64
C ALA A 473 -54.72 33.15 -88.47
N GLY A 474 -54.96 34.28 -89.15
CA GLY A 474 -54.17 35.50 -88.99
C GLY A 474 -54.76 36.43 -87.92
N ASP A 475 -54.00 37.45 -87.54
CA ASP A 475 -54.34 38.47 -86.52
C ASP A 475 -55.55 39.37 -86.86
N GLY A 476 -56.17 39.16 -88.03
CA GLY A 476 -57.34 39.89 -88.48
C GLY A 476 -57.04 41.17 -89.27
N SER A 477 -55.77 41.58 -89.38
CA SER A 477 -55.35 42.78 -90.11
C SER A 477 -55.37 42.53 -91.63
N SER A 478 -56.01 43.41 -92.41
CA SER A 478 -55.94 43.35 -93.89
C SER A 478 -54.50 43.62 -94.35
N GLY A 479 -54.04 42.88 -95.36
CA GLY A 479 -52.67 42.96 -95.89
C GLY A 479 -51.62 42.16 -95.10
N ALA A 480 -51.92 41.70 -93.88
CA ALA A 480 -51.02 40.84 -93.11
C ALA A 480 -50.93 39.43 -93.71
N TYR A 481 -49.72 38.85 -93.66
CA TYR A 481 -49.51 37.47 -94.05
C TYR A 481 -50.02 36.55 -92.94
N THR A 482 -50.98 35.68 -93.28
CA THR A 482 -51.51 34.62 -92.41
C THR A 482 -50.60 33.40 -92.40
N ALA A 483 -49.97 33.11 -93.54
CA ALA A 483 -48.92 32.09 -93.63
C ALA A 483 -47.91 32.47 -94.72
N LYS A 484 -46.65 32.13 -94.50
CA LYS A 484 -45.59 32.20 -95.51
C LYS A 484 -44.90 30.84 -95.55
N PHE A 485 -44.63 30.37 -96.75
CA PHE A 485 -43.93 29.14 -97.01
C PHE A 485 -42.66 29.51 -97.77
N TYR A 486 -41.51 29.19 -97.19
CA TYR A 486 -40.21 29.45 -97.80
C TYR A 486 -39.62 28.14 -98.35
N SER A 487 -38.85 28.25 -99.41
CA SER A 487 -38.02 27.16 -99.93
C SER A 487 -36.58 27.66 -99.95
N GLY A 488 -35.80 27.32 -98.91
CA GLY A 488 -34.50 27.95 -98.67
C GLY A 488 -34.69 29.41 -98.23
N SER A 489 -33.93 30.33 -98.84
CA SER A 489 -34.04 31.77 -98.58
C SER A 489 -35.19 32.45 -99.34
N GLU A 490 -35.84 31.75 -100.27
CA GLU A 490 -36.85 32.33 -101.16
C GLU A 490 -38.28 32.08 -100.65
N LEU A 491 -39.14 33.09 -100.79
CA LEU A 491 -40.57 32.95 -100.47
C LEU A 491 -41.26 32.16 -101.59
N ALA A 492 -41.67 30.92 -101.30
CA ALA A 492 -42.28 30.02 -102.27
C ALA A 492 -43.80 30.22 -102.40
N ALA A 493 -44.50 30.42 -101.28
CA ALA A 493 -45.93 30.67 -101.26
C ALA A 493 -46.32 31.52 -100.06
N TRP A 494 -47.47 32.18 -100.14
CA TRP A 494 -48.01 32.94 -99.02
C TRP A 494 -49.54 32.98 -99.06
N ILE A 495 -50.13 33.11 -97.88
CA ILE A 495 -51.55 33.39 -97.68
C ILE A 495 -51.61 34.74 -96.97
N ARG A 496 -52.29 35.72 -97.57
CA ARG A 496 -52.50 37.04 -96.97
C ARG A 496 -53.98 37.30 -96.81
N LYS A 497 -54.37 37.96 -95.73
CA LYS A 497 -55.74 38.44 -95.60
C LYS A 497 -55.96 39.58 -96.61
N LYS A 498 -57.00 39.46 -97.43
CA LYS A 498 -57.43 40.56 -98.30
C LYS A 498 -57.91 41.74 -97.46
#